data_AF-M0K3F1-F1
#
_entry.id   AF-M0K3F1-F1
#
_cell.length_a   1.000
_cell.length_b   1.000
_cell.length_c   1.000
_cell.angle_alpha   90.00
_cell.angle_beta   90.00
_cell.angle_gamma   90.00
#
_symmetry.space_group_name_H-M   'P 1'
#
loop_
_entity.id
_entity.type
_entity.pdbx_description
1 polymer ?
#
loop_
_entity_poly.entity_id
_entity_poly.type
_entity_poly.pdbx_seq_one_letter_code
_entity_poly.pdbx_strand_id
1 'polypeptide(L)'
;MPHQPTVSEERELGFPRHLPDQEAILIGRIGGDSDLSGNAAYYIHGQNDVLIGQYKQKEFWPEYAVGCESRLMSACVREFSTANIETELSSIGKALLQAWHFGDLTPLSHKQAHVYALRERGKFSRDETASILSISPNTVDTHLQRAKEKLSAAENLVQFVRVDSEDLANAHPDFFDESDIDDDTSSSNDLTPLS
;
A
#
# COMPACT_ATOMS: atom_id res chain seq x y z
N MET A 1 27.75 -6.47 30.68
CA MET A 1 26.80 -5.37 31.00
C MET A 1 25.39 -5.88 30.75
N PRO A 2 24.40 -5.57 31.60
CA PRO A 2 23.01 -5.94 31.30
C PRO A 2 22.55 -5.19 30.05
N HIS A 3 21.91 -5.91 29.12
CA HIS A 3 21.30 -5.31 27.93
C HIS A 3 20.16 -4.38 28.37
N GLN A 4 20.11 -3.17 27.81
CA GLN A 4 19.04 -2.22 28.06
C GLN A 4 18.28 -2.05 26.74
N PRO A 5 17.05 -2.59 26.62
CA PRO A 5 16.29 -2.56 25.38
C PRO A 5 15.99 -1.12 24.92
N THR A 6 16.21 -0.87 23.64
CA THR A 6 15.85 0.36 22.93
C THR A 6 14.37 0.33 22.61
N VAL A 7 13.64 1.39 22.98
CA VAL A 7 12.18 1.48 22.78
C VAL A 7 11.82 2.88 22.32
N SER A 8 10.90 3.00 21.36
CA SER A 8 10.36 4.30 20.94
C SER A 8 9.64 5.03 22.09
N GLU A 9 9.86 6.34 22.22
CA GLU A 9 9.09 7.17 23.16
C GLU A 9 7.62 7.31 22.73
N GLU A 10 7.37 7.26 21.43
CA GLU A 10 6.01 7.32 20.89
C GLU A 10 5.24 6.05 21.20
N ARG A 11 4.10 6.22 21.85
CA ARG A 11 3.20 5.14 22.28
C ARG A 11 1.83 5.30 21.66
N GLU A 12 1.20 4.18 21.39
CA GLU A 12 -0.17 4.10 20.91
C GLU A 12 -0.82 2.85 21.49
N LEU A 13 -2.12 2.90 21.80
CA LEU A 13 -2.86 1.77 22.37
C LEU A 13 -2.27 1.21 23.69
N GLY A 14 -1.41 1.98 24.37
CA GLY A 14 -0.68 1.56 25.56
C GLY A 14 0.72 0.96 25.30
N PHE A 15 1.12 0.81 24.04
CA PHE A 15 2.35 0.12 23.62
C PHE A 15 3.29 1.05 22.84
N PRO A 16 4.61 0.82 22.86
CA PRO A 16 5.55 1.53 21.98
C PRO A 16 5.25 1.27 20.52
N ARG A 17 5.30 2.31 19.68
CA ARG A 17 5.05 2.15 18.24
C ARG A 17 6.12 1.30 17.54
N HIS A 18 7.35 1.34 18.03
CA HIS A 18 8.49 0.61 17.49
C HIS A 18 9.35 0.01 18.61
N LEU A 19 9.78 -1.24 18.41
CA LEU A 19 10.79 -1.93 19.21
C LEU A 19 12.00 -2.23 18.30
N PRO A 20 12.97 -1.31 18.18
CA PRO A 20 14.11 -1.44 17.28
C PRO A 20 14.87 -2.76 17.44
N ASP A 21 15.14 -3.18 18.68
CA ASP A 21 15.94 -4.37 18.98
C ASP A 21 15.23 -5.68 18.57
N GLN A 22 13.92 -5.59 18.31
CA GLN A 22 13.07 -6.71 17.87
C GLN A 22 12.54 -6.51 16.46
N GLU A 23 12.96 -5.45 15.76
CA GLU A 23 12.44 -5.03 14.44
C GLU A 23 10.90 -5.00 14.38
N ALA A 24 10.27 -4.61 15.50
CA ALA A 24 8.84 -4.79 15.71
C ALA A 24 8.06 -3.48 15.54
N ILE A 25 7.05 -3.48 14.67
CA ILE A 25 6.16 -2.35 14.41
C ILE A 25 4.76 -2.63 14.96
N LEU A 26 4.24 -1.74 15.81
CA LEU A 26 2.91 -1.91 16.39
C LEU A 26 1.83 -1.80 15.31
N ILE A 27 1.11 -2.90 15.08
CA ILE A 27 -0.02 -2.97 14.15
C ILE A 27 -1.35 -2.70 14.85
N GLY A 28 -1.48 -3.14 16.10
CA GLY A 28 -2.71 -2.99 16.86
C GLY A 28 -2.69 -3.70 18.19
N ARG A 29 -3.87 -3.95 18.75
CA ARG A 29 -4.08 -4.80 19.92
C ARG A 29 -5.34 -5.64 19.75
N ILE A 30 -5.44 -6.71 20.53
CA ILE A 30 -6.67 -7.46 20.68
C ILE A 30 -7.59 -6.73 21.66
N GLY A 31 -8.83 -6.52 21.26
CA GLY A 31 -9.89 -5.96 22.08
C GLY A 31 -10.86 -7.02 22.62
N GLY A 32 -12.03 -6.56 23.07
CA GLY A 32 -13.12 -7.42 23.50
C GLY A 32 -12.88 -8.19 24.79
N ASP A 33 -13.66 -9.25 24.99
CA ASP A 33 -13.66 -10.09 26.20
C ASP A 33 -13.16 -11.51 25.89
N SER A 34 -11.97 -11.57 25.28
CA SER A 34 -11.26 -12.83 25.00
C SER A 34 -10.08 -13.00 25.96
N ASP A 35 -9.58 -14.22 26.12
CA ASP A 35 -8.35 -14.49 26.90
C ASP A 35 -7.11 -13.76 26.35
N LEU A 36 -7.19 -13.31 25.10
CA LEU A 36 -6.14 -12.54 24.42
C LEU A 36 -6.33 -11.02 24.55
N SER A 37 -7.42 -10.57 25.19
CA SER A 37 -7.74 -9.16 25.32
C SER A 37 -6.61 -8.37 25.97
N GLY A 38 -6.27 -7.24 25.36
CA GLY A 38 -5.15 -6.41 25.78
C GLY A 38 -3.78 -6.87 25.27
N ASN A 39 -3.66 -8.00 24.57
CA ASN A 39 -2.39 -8.37 23.93
C ASN A 39 -2.08 -7.41 22.77
N ALA A 40 -0.80 -7.08 22.63
CA ALA A 40 -0.31 -6.26 21.53
C ALA A 40 -0.11 -7.12 20.27
N ALA A 41 -0.33 -6.52 19.11
CA ALA A 41 -0.03 -7.11 17.81
C ALA A 41 1.10 -6.32 17.14
N TYR A 42 2.24 -6.96 16.92
CA TYR A 42 3.42 -6.38 16.28
C TYR A 42 3.74 -7.12 14.98
N TYR A 43 4.06 -6.38 13.92
CA TYR A 43 4.71 -6.94 12.75
C TYR A 43 6.21 -7.01 13.01
N ILE A 44 6.80 -8.20 12.85
CA ILE A 44 8.24 -8.44 13.06
C ILE A 44 8.90 -8.61 11.69
N HIS A 45 9.75 -7.67 11.26
CA HIS A 45 10.39 -7.71 9.93
C HIS A 45 11.17 -9.00 9.68
N GLY A 46 11.97 -9.45 10.64
CA GLY A 46 12.71 -10.71 10.54
C GLY A 46 11.83 -11.96 10.34
N GLN A 47 10.56 -11.93 10.75
CA GLN A 47 9.62 -13.04 10.57
C GLN A 47 8.64 -12.84 9.41
N ASN A 48 8.53 -11.61 8.91
CA ASN A 48 7.54 -11.19 7.90
C ASN A 48 6.10 -11.52 8.31
N ASP A 49 5.78 -11.39 9.60
CA ASP A 49 4.48 -11.79 10.13
C ASP A 49 4.02 -10.87 11.27
N VAL A 50 2.70 -10.84 11.50
CA VAL A 50 2.09 -10.20 12.67
C VAL A 50 2.00 -11.22 13.79
N LEU A 51 2.66 -10.93 14.90
CA LEU A 51 2.61 -11.73 16.11
C LEU A 51 1.79 -11.02 17.18
N ILE A 52 1.04 -11.81 17.95
CA ILE A 52 0.24 -11.35 19.07
C ILE A 52 0.89 -11.86 20.35
N GLY A 53 1.00 -11.00 21.36
CA GLY A 53 1.60 -11.38 22.62
C GLY A 53 1.65 -10.25 23.65
N GLN A 54 2.45 -10.47 24.68
CA GLN A 54 2.53 -9.58 25.84
C GLN A 54 3.71 -8.62 25.70
N TYR A 55 3.50 -7.36 26.07
CA TYR A 55 4.58 -6.39 26.22
C TYR A 55 4.84 -6.15 27.71
N LYS A 56 5.99 -6.62 28.19
CA LYS A 56 6.40 -6.55 29.61
C LYS A 56 7.89 -6.27 29.71
N GLN A 57 8.28 -5.52 30.73
CA GLN A 57 9.69 -5.21 31.00
C GLN A 57 10.45 -4.59 29.80
N LYS A 58 9.75 -3.80 28.98
CA LYS A 58 10.27 -3.18 27.74
C LYS A 58 10.55 -4.13 26.58
N GLU A 59 10.07 -5.37 26.65
CA GLU A 59 10.22 -6.37 25.60
C GLU A 59 8.86 -6.95 25.20
N PHE A 60 8.74 -7.31 23.92
CA PHE A 60 7.59 -8.00 23.38
C PHE A 60 7.84 -9.51 23.35
N TRP A 61 6.89 -10.26 23.91
CA TRP A 61 6.92 -11.71 24.04
C TRP A 61 5.78 -12.29 23.19
N PRO A 62 6.06 -12.75 21.96
CA PRO A 62 5.04 -13.29 21.08
C PRO A 62 4.53 -14.64 21.59
N GLU A 63 3.21 -14.83 21.50
CA GLU A 63 2.52 -16.06 21.91
C GLU A 63 1.79 -16.73 20.74
N TYR A 64 1.29 -15.92 19.80
CA TYR A 64 0.53 -16.38 18.63
C TYR A 64 1.01 -15.67 17.36
N ALA A 65 0.87 -16.34 16.22
CA ALA A 65 1.09 -15.77 14.90
C ALA A 65 -0.24 -15.62 14.17
N VAL A 66 -0.40 -14.53 13.41
CA VAL A 66 -1.53 -14.36 12.49
C VAL A 66 -1.22 -15.15 11.23
N GLY A 67 -2.03 -16.13 10.88
CA GLY A 67 -1.81 -16.92 9.66
C GLY A 67 -1.84 -16.05 8.40
N CYS A 68 -0.67 -15.65 7.89
CA CYS A 68 -0.54 -14.81 6.71
C CYS A 68 0.26 -15.55 5.62
N GLU A 69 -0.38 -15.86 4.48
CA GLU A 69 0.30 -16.55 3.37
C GLU A 69 1.21 -15.63 2.55
N SER A 70 1.05 -14.32 2.70
CA SER A 70 1.80 -13.30 1.98
C SER A 70 2.93 -12.75 2.82
N ARG A 71 4.05 -12.37 2.20
CA ARG A 71 5.13 -11.64 2.87
C ARG A 71 4.94 -10.12 2.85
N LEU A 72 3.78 -9.64 2.39
CA LEU A 72 3.47 -8.22 2.35
C LEU A 72 2.92 -7.80 3.71
N MET A 73 3.58 -6.83 4.34
CA MET A 73 3.15 -6.28 5.63
C MET A 73 1.66 -5.89 5.64
N SER A 74 1.17 -5.23 4.60
CA SER A 74 -0.26 -4.84 4.48
C SER A 74 -1.21 -6.02 4.35
N ALA A 75 -0.79 -7.14 3.75
CA ALA A 75 -1.60 -8.35 3.67
C ALA A 75 -1.72 -8.98 5.07
N CYS A 76 -0.64 -9.05 5.84
CA CYS A 76 -0.71 -9.57 7.20
C CYS A 76 -1.51 -8.66 8.14
N VAL A 77 -1.47 -7.34 7.92
CA VAL A 77 -2.38 -6.41 8.61
C VAL A 77 -3.84 -6.66 8.24
N ARG A 78 -4.16 -6.98 6.97
CA ARG A 78 -5.51 -7.36 6.55
C ARG A 78 -5.97 -8.62 7.27
N GLU A 79 -5.15 -9.68 7.27
CA GLU A 79 -5.46 -10.94 7.96
C GLU A 79 -5.70 -10.68 9.45
N PHE A 80 -4.85 -9.87 10.10
CA PHE A 80 -5.05 -9.47 11.48
C PHE A 80 -6.39 -8.74 11.69
N SER A 81 -6.73 -7.77 10.84
CA SER A 81 -7.96 -6.98 10.95
C SER A 81 -9.25 -7.76 10.66
N THR A 82 -9.13 -8.90 9.98
CA THR A 82 -10.27 -9.75 9.58
C THR A 82 -10.34 -11.06 10.36
N ALA A 83 -9.43 -11.25 11.32
CA ALA A 83 -9.45 -12.37 12.24
C ALA A 83 -10.78 -12.40 13.00
N ASN A 84 -11.23 -13.60 13.40
CA ASN A 84 -12.48 -13.81 14.14
C ASN A 84 -12.36 -13.42 15.64
N ILE A 85 -11.71 -12.29 15.91
CA ILE A 85 -11.49 -11.70 17.23
C ILE A 85 -11.59 -10.18 17.08
N GLU A 86 -12.05 -9.50 18.13
CA GLU A 86 -12.13 -8.04 18.10
C GLU A 86 -10.71 -7.44 18.10
N THR A 87 -10.40 -6.57 17.15
CA THR A 87 -9.09 -5.95 17.00
C THR A 87 -9.20 -4.44 16.95
N GLU A 88 -8.21 -3.75 17.50
CA GLU A 88 -8.05 -2.31 17.38
C GLU A 88 -6.72 -2.01 16.68
N LEU A 89 -6.80 -1.45 15.48
CA LEU A 89 -5.61 -1.10 14.69
C LEU A 89 -4.97 0.20 15.20
N SER A 90 -3.64 0.20 15.25
CA SER A 90 -2.82 1.40 15.41
C SER A 90 -2.94 2.30 14.18
N SER A 91 -2.41 3.52 14.27
CA SER A 91 -2.28 4.45 13.16
C SER A 91 -1.50 3.84 11.98
N ILE A 92 -0.42 3.11 12.28
CA ILE A 92 0.34 2.35 11.29
C ILE A 92 -0.51 1.24 10.69
N GLY A 93 -1.20 0.45 11.53
CA GLY A 93 -2.08 -0.63 11.08
C GLY A 93 -3.18 -0.12 10.15
N LYS A 94 -3.83 1.00 10.48
CA LYS A 94 -4.84 1.63 9.62
C LYS A 94 -4.26 2.07 8.28
N ALA A 95 -3.09 2.71 8.27
CA ALA A 95 -2.43 3.12 7.04
C ALA A 95 -2.01 1.92 6.17
N LEU A 96 -1.53 0.83 6.78
CA LEU A 96 -1.17 -0.39 6.06
C LEU A 96 -2.38 -1.14 5.54
N LEU A 97 -3.51 -1.13 6.24
CA LEU A 97 -4.78 -1.66 5.72
C LEU A 97 -5.22 -0.87 4.48
N GLN A 98 -5.09 0.46 4.49
CA GLN A 98 -5.31 1.27 3.30
C GLN A 98 -4.30 0.96 2.17
N ALA A 99 -3.04 0.69 2.50
CA ALA A 99 -2.04 0.26 1.50
C ALA A 99 -2.42 -1.04 0.82
N TRP A 100 -3.03 -1.99 1.54
CA TRP A 100 -3.55 -3.22 0.95
C TRP A 100 -4.62 -2.89 -0.12
N HIS A 101 -5.61 -2.07 0.23
CA HIS A 101 -6.64 -1.63 -0.72
C HIS A 101 -6.06 -0.87 -1.93
N PHE A 102 -5.08 0.01 -1.73
CA PHE A 102 -4.46 0.71 -2.85
C PHE A 102 -3.71 -0.26 -3.78
N GLY A 103 -2.99 -1.25 -3.25
CA GLY A 103 -2.29 -2.23 -4.08
C GLY A 103 -3.22 -3.07 -4.94
N ASP A 104 -4.45 -3.31 -4.47
CA ASP A 104 -5.44 -4.14 -5.18
C ASP A 104 -6.33 -3.33 -6.14
N LEU A 105 -6.65 -2.07 -5.79
CA LEU A 105 -7.66 -1.28 -6.49
C LEU A 105 -7.09 -0.17 -7.39
N THR A 106 -5.77 0.01 -7.41
CA THR A 106 -5.12 1.10 -8.16
C THR A 106 -3.93 0.57 -8.97
N PRO A 107 -3.37 1.33 -9.93
CA PRO A 107 -2.20 0.90 -10.70
C PRO A 107 -0.87 0.92 -9.90
N LEU A 108 -0.94 1.12 -8.58
CA LEU A 108 0.23 1.14 -7.70
C LEU A 108 0.72 -0.28 -7.43
N SER A 109 2.04 -0.49 -7.50
CA SER A 109 2.62 -1.70 -6.90
C SER A 109 2.46 -1.66 -5.37
N HIS A 110 2.44 -2.82 -4.69
CA HIS A 110 2.32 -2.86 -3.23
C HIS A 110 3.36 -1.99 -2.51
N LYS A 111 4.62 -1.99 -2.95
CA LYS A 111 5.68 -1.13 -2.38
C LYS A 111 5.35 0.37 -2.50
N GLN A 112 4.79 0.78 -3.64
CA GLN A 112 4.34 2.16 -3.86
C GLN A 112 3.12 2.47 -3.00
N ALA A 113 2.17 1.53 -2.90
CA ALA A 113 0.98 1.66 -2.08
C ALA A 113 1.30 1.79 -0.57
N HIS A 114 2.26 1.02 -0.05
CA HIS A 114 2.75 1.13 1.33
C HIS A 114 3.25 2.55 1.63
N VAL A 115 4.17 3.03 0.79
CA VAL A 115 4.74 4.37 0.97
C VAL A 115 3.68 5.46 0.83
N TYR A 116 2.83 5.37 -0.19
CA TYR A 116 1.77 6.36 -0.43
C TYR A 116 0.79 6.41 0.74
N ALA A 117 0.32 5.25 1.23
CA ALA A 117 -0.60 5.21 2.35
C ALA A 117 0.01 5.79 3.63
N LEU A 118 1.26 5.42 3.97
CA LEU A 118 1.93 5.95 5.16
C LEU A 118 2.17 7.47 5.08
N ARG A 119 2.69 7.97 3.95
CA ARG A 119 3.04 9.39 3.77
C ARG A 119 1.82 10.27 3.58
N GLU A 120 0.92 9.91 2.67
CA GLU A 120 -0.16 10.79 2.22
C GLU A 120 -1.45 10.62 3.04
N ARG A 121 -1.73 9.40 3.53
CA ARG A 121 -2.93 9.14 4.34
C ARG A 121 -2.64 9.09 5.83
N GLY A 122 -1.56 8.40 6.22
CA GLY A 122 -1.11 8.29 7.61
C GLY A 122 -0.35 9.50 8.13
N LYS A 123 0.10 10.40 7.24
CA LYS A 123 0.90 11.60 7.57
C LYS A 123 2.20 11.33 8.34
N PHE A 124 2.72 10.11 8.25
CA PHE A 124 4.03 9.77 8.78
C PHE A 124 5.11 10.52 8.00
N SER A 125 6.14 10.94 8.72
CA SER A 125 7.30 11.56 8.11
C SER A 125 8.04 10.59 7.19
N ARG A 126 8.99 11.15 6.44
CA ARG A 126 9.88 10.38 5.57
C ARG A 126 10.66 9.32 6.35
N ASP A 127 11.25 9.71 7.46
CA ASP A 127 12.13 8.83 8.24
C ASP A 127 11.33 7.82 9.08
N GLU A 128 10.15 8.20 9.56
CA GLU A 128 9.21 7.24 10.16
C GLU A 128 8.76 6.19 9.13
N THR A 129 8.38 6.60 7.93
CA THR A 129 7.97 5.66 6.88
C THR A 129 9.10 4.71 6.49
N ALA A 130 10.33 5.23 6.39
CA ALA A 130 11.53 4.44 6.12
C ALA A 130 11.75 3.38 7.22
N SER A 131 11.61 3.78 8.49
CA SER A 131 11.74 2.90 9.65
C SER A 131 10.64 1.83 9.70
N ILE A 132 9.38 2.23 9.47
CA ILE A 132 8.22 1.33 9.47
C ILE A 132 8.37 0.23 8.42
N LEU A 133 8.80 0.59 7.21
CA LEU A 133 8.92 -0.33 6.09
C LEU A 133 10.29 -1.02 5.99
N SER A 134 11.22 -0.70 6.88
CA SER A 134 12.62 -1.15 6.82
C SER A 134 13.28 -0.92 5.44
N ILE A 135 13.14 0.30 4.92
CA ILE A 135 13.73 0.74 3.64
C ILE A 135 14.52 2.04 3.80
N SER A 136 15.32 2.41 2.79
CA SER A 136 16.02 3.70 2.83
C SER A 136 15.06 4.88 2.65
N PRO A 137 15.31 6.04 3.30
CA PRO A 137 14.53 7.25 3.08
C PRO A 137 14.48 7.71 1.60
N ASN A 138 15.53 7.49 0.81
CA ASN A 138 15.53 7.79 -0.63
C ASN A 138 14.58 6.87 -1.41
N THR A 139 14.45 5.61 -0.98
CA THR A 139 13.49 4.67 -1.54
C THR A 139 12.05 5.13 -1.26
N VAL A 140 11.79 5.70 -0.08
CA VAL A 140 10.49 6.33 0.24
C VAL A 140 10.19 7.43 -0.77
N ASP A 141 11.11 8.37 -1.00
CA ASP A 141 10.88 9.48 -1.93
C ASP A 141 10.62 9.00 -3.35
N THR A 142 11.42 8.02 -3.82
CA THR A 142 11.27 7.42 -5.16
C THR A 142 9.92 6.72 -5.32
N HIS A 143 9.50 5.94 -4.33
CA HIS A 143 8.22 5.24 -4.38
C HIS A 143 7.04 6.20 -4.29
N LEU A 144 7.14 7.25 -3.47
CA LEU A 144 6.10 8.27 -3.35
C LEU A 144 5.91 9.05 -4.66
N GLN A 145 7.02 9.50 -5.26
CA GLN A 145 6.99 10.24 -6.52
C GLN A 145 6.30 9.42 -7.63
N ARG A 146 6.75 8.17 -7.82
CA ARG A 146 6.14 7.27 -8.81
C ARG A 146 4.67 6.95 -8.52
N ALA A 147 4.28 6.88 -7.24
CA ALA A 147 2.89 6.67 -6.88
C ALA A 147 2.02 7.86 -7.30
N LYS A 148 2.48 9.08 -7.03
CA LYS A 148 1.77 10.32 -7.42
C LYS A 148 1.63 10.45 -8.93
N GLU A 149 2.70 10.17 -9.68
CA GLU A 149 2.67 10.18 -11.15
C GLU A 149 1.63 9.21 -11.71
N LYS A 150 1.61 7.96 -11.21
CA LYS A 150 0.64 6.95 -11.65
C LYS A 150 -0.80 7.32 -11.32
N LEU A 151 -1.05 7.83 -10.11
CA LEU A 151 -2.40 8.24 -9.70
C LEU A 151 -2.87 9.45 -10.52
N SER A 152 -2.01 10.45 -10.73
CA SER A 152 -2.34 11.59 -11.60
C SER A 152 -2.60 11.17 -13.04
N ALA A 153 -1.82 10.24 -13.60
CA ALA A 153 -2.07 9.69 -14.92
C ALA A 153 -3.41 8.95 -15.01
N ALA A 154 -3.78 8.18 -13.97
CA ALA A 154 -5.07 7.51 -13.91
C ALA A 154 -6.24 8.50 -13.78
N GLU A 155 -6.08 9.56 -12.98
CA GLU A 155 -7.07 10.63 -12.86
C GLU A 155 -7.27 11.36 -14.19
N ASN A 156 -6.18 11.71 -14.89
CA ASN A 156 -6.24 12.34 -16.20
C ASN A 156 -6.94 11.44 -17.24
N LEU A 157 -6.68 10.13 -17.22
CA LEU A 157 -7.35 9.19 -18.10
C LEU A 157 -8.86 9.13 -17.82
N VAL A 158 -9.27 9.07 -16.54
CA VAL A 158 -10.69 9.09 -16.17
C VAL A 158 -11.35 10.40 -16.60
N GLN A 159 -10.66 11.53 -16.47
CA GLN A 159 -11.17 12.81 -16.96
C GLN A 159 -11.34 12.79 -18.48
N PHE A 160 -10.31 12.35 -19.23
CA PHE A 160 -10.36 12.24 -20.69
C PHE A 160 -11.53 11.38 -21.18
N VAL A 161 -11.72 10.20 -20.60
CA VAL A 161 -12.81 9.27 -20.97
C VAL A 161 -14.20 9.82 -20.65
N ARG A 162 -14.31 10.76 -19.69
CA ARG A 162 -15.57 11.40 -19.32
C ARG A 162 -15.89 12.63 -20.16
N VAL A 163 -14.95 13.17 -20.93
CA VAL A 163 -15.24 14.26 -21.86
C VAL A 163 -16.03 13.67 -23.03
N ASP A 164 -17.15 14.29 -23.36
CA ASP A 164 -17.97 13.87 -24.50
C ASP A 164 -17.14 14.02 -25.79
N SER A 165 -17.28 13.10 -26.74
CA SER A 165 -16.48 13.13 -27.97
C SER A 165 -16.72 14.41 -28.77
N GLU A 166 -17.93 14.97 -28.67
CA GLU A 166 -18.30 16.26 -29.29
C GLU A 166 -17.61 17.44 -28.61
N ASP A 167 -17.42 17.41 -27.29
CA ASP A 167 -16.69 18.45 -26.55
C ASP A 167 -15.18 18.42 -26.85
N LEU A 168 -14.62 17.22 -27.04
CA LEU A 168 -13.23 17.05 -27.48
C LEU A 168 -13.02 17.55 -28.92
N ALA A 169 -13.93 17.23 -29.84
CA ALA A 169 -13.86 17.68 -31.22
C ALA A 169 -14.01 19.21 -31.35
N ASN A 170 -14.81 19.84 -30.49
CA ASN A 170 -14.96 21.30 -30.45
C ASN A 170 -13.75 22.02 -29.81
N ALA A 171 -13.10 21.42 -28.80
CA ALA A 171 -11.94 22.02 -28.12
C ALA A 171 -10.63 21.82 -28.89
N HIS A 172 -10.51 20.71 -29.63
CA HIS A 172 -9.33 20.34 -30.39
C HIS A 172 -9.75 19.77 -31.77
N PRO A 173 -10.14 20.62 -32.73
CA PRO A 173 -10.58 20.18 -34.06
C PRO A 173 -9.48 19.35 -34.78
N ASP A 174 -8.23 19.72 -34.59
CA ASP A 174 -7.05 19.04 -35.17
C ASP A 174 -6.81 17.62 -34.62
N PHE A 175 -7.52 17.20 -33.56
CA PHE A 175 -7.34 15.88 -32.94
C PHE A 175 -8.05 14.76 -33.73
N PHE A 176 -9.07 15.12 -34.51
CA PHE A 176 -9.87 14.21 -35.32
C PHE A 176 -9.74 14.45 -36.83
N ASP A 177 -8.98 15.47 -37.25
CA ASP A 177 -8.54 15.62 -38.64
C ASP A 177 -7.50 14.53 -38.94
N GLU A 178 -8.00 13.33 -39.24
CA GLU A 178 -7.30 12.43 -40.16
C GLU A 178 -7.11 13.22 -41.45
N SER A 179 -5.90 13.73 -41.64
CA SER A 179 -5.43 14.24 -42.92
C SER A 179 -5.86 13.28 -44.01
N ASP A 180 -6.69 13.77 -44.94
CA ASP A 180 -7.16 13.09 -46.14
C ASP A 180 -6.10 12.11 -46.66
N ILE A 181 -6.29 10.81 -46.37
CA ILE A 181 -5.69 9.78 -47.21
C ILE A 181 -6.54 9.79 -48.47
N ASP A 182 -6.14 10.64 -49.42
CA ASP A 182 -6.55 10.54 -50.82
C ASP A 182 -6.12 9.16 -51.32
N ASP A 183 -6.98 8.16 -51.11
CA ASP A 183 -6.84 6.84 -51.72
C ASP A 183 -7.41 6.92 -53.14
N ASP A 184 -6.70 7.68 -53.98
CA ASP A 184 -6.87 7.73 -55.42
C ASP A 184 -6.33 6.41 -56.01
N THR A 185 -7.00 5.30 -55.69
CA THR A 185 -6.69 3.97 -56.24
C THR A 185 -7.79 3.53 -57.20
N SER A 186 -7.81 4.19 -58.36
CA SER A 186 -8.32 3.56 -59.58
C SER A 186 -7.42 2.37 -59.96
N SER A 187 -7.82 1.16 -59.60
CA SER A 187 -7.29 -0.07 -60.23
C SER A 187 -8.41 -1.07 -60.48
N SER A 188 -8.78 -1.12 -61.75
CA SER A 188 -9.73 -2.02 -62.39
C SER A 188 -9.11 -3.41 -62.57
N ASN A 189 -9.85 -4.44 -62.12
CA ASN A 189 -9.95 -5.84 -62.59
C ASN A 189 -8.69 -6.60 -63.06
N ASP A 190 -8.41 -7.76 -62.45
CA ASP A 190 -8.54 -9.05 -63.17
C ASP A 190 -8.42 -10.26 -62.23
N LEU A 191 -9.45 -11.12 -62.27
CA LEU A 191 -9.48 -12.46 -61.66
C LEU A 191 -9.18 -13.48 -62.76
N THR A 192 -8.19 -14.35 -62.55
CA THR A 192 -8.05 -15.59 -63.32
C THR A 192 -7.88 -16.80 -62.39
N PRO A 193 -8.52 -17.95 -62.69
CA PRO A 193 -8.44 -19.13 -61.83
C PRO A 193 -7.21 -20.00 -62.16
N LEU A 194 -6.64 -20.60 -61.12
CA LEU A 194 -5.54 -21.56 -61.22
C LEU A 194 -6.04 -22.92 -61.75
N SER A 195 -5.33 -23.46 -62.74
CA SER A 195 -5.30 -24.90 -63.07
C SER A 195 -4.30 -25.64 -62.19
#